data_AF-A0A816XI55-F1
#
_entry.id   AF-A0A816XI55-F1
#
_cell.length_a   1.000
_cell.length_b   1.000
_cell.length_c   1.000
_cell.angle_alpha   90.00
_cell.angle_beta   90.00
_cell.angle_gamma   90.00
#
_symmetry.space_group_name_H-M   'P 1'
#
loop_
_entity.id
_entity.type
_entity.pdbx_description
1 polymer ?
#
loop_
_entity_poly.entity_id
_entity_poly.type
_entity_poly.pdbx_seq_one_letter_code
_entity_poly.pdbx_strand_id
1 'polypeptide(L)'
;MMFFYLKELTRLETDNEEIIEYATDILKERREMLEDYFSIRLSSTEPVRLETLPILLDTYVPNLDYLPQYLLRLSKGINWTEEQEDGDTEEKQHWAIEHLFYHAFKTMLVPSKHLRQAFVKLTEVQQLYKVFERC
;
A
#
# COMPACT_ATOMS: atom_id res chain seq x y z
N MET A 1 13.98 -20.88 6.90
CA MET A 1 13.91 -19.56 6.24
C MET A 1 12.62 -19.57 5.44
N MET A 2 11.62 -18.81 5.88
CA MET A 2 10.30 -18.78 5.25
C MET A 2 10.39 -17.84 4.04
N PHE A 3 10.09 -18.37 2.85
CA PHE A 3 10.06 -17.57 1.62
C PHE A 3 8.62 -17.14 1.36
N PHE A 4 8.45 -15.87 1.01
CA PHE A 4 7.16 -15.28 0.70
C PHE A 4 6.95 -15.29 -0.82
N TYR A 5 6.40 -16.39 -1.36
CA TYR A 5 6.13 -16.51 -2.79
C TYR A 5 4.84 -15.80 -3.16
N LEU A 6 4.89 -14.96 -4.19
CA LEU A 6 3.78 -14.07 -4.57
C LEU A 6 2.51 -14.85 -4.89
N LYS A 7 2.64 -15.91 -5.70
CA LYS A 7 1.51 -16.76 -6.11
C LYS A 7 0.93 -17.59 -4.96
N GLU A 8 1.75 -17.99 -3.99
CA GLU A 8 1.28 -18.68 -2.79
C GLU A 8 0.53 -17.71 -1.87
N LEU A 9 1.04 -16.48 -1.71
CA LEU A 9 0.39 -15.44 -0.93
C LEU A 9 -0.97 -15.07 -1.50
N THR A 10 -1.09 -14.85 -2.82
CA THR A 10 -2.40 -14.51 -3.42
C THR A 10 -3.40 -15.66 -3.32
N ARG A 11 -2.94 -16.92 -3.36
CA ARG A 11 -3.77 -18.12 -3.13
C ARG A 11 -4.34 -18.22 -1.71
N LEU A 12 -3.73 -17.57 -0.72
CA LEU A 12 -4.29 -17.56 0.64
C LEU A 12 -5.59 -16.74 0.74
N GLU A 13 -5.86 -15.83 -0.20
CA GLU A 13 -7.06 -14.99 -0.19
C GLU A 13 -8.16 -15.48 -1.12
N THR A 14 -7.83 -16.17 -2.21
CA THR A 14 -8.81 -16.60 -3.21
C THR A 14 -8.34 -17.83 -3.96
N ASP A 15 -9.28 -18.72 -4.29
CA ASP A 15 -9.05 -19.90 -5.13
C ASP A 15 -9.26 -19.63 -6.63
N ASN A 16 -9.64 -18.40 -7.00
CA ASN A 16 -9.87 -18.06 -8.39
C ASN A 16 -8.53 -17.85 -9.11
N GLU A 17 -8.11 -18.85 -9.89
CA GLU A 17 -6.82 -18.84 -10.59
C GLU A 17 -6.71 -17.67 -11.58
N GLU A 18 -7.80 -17.22 -12.21
CA GLU A 18 -7.76 -16.05 -13.11
C GLU A 18 -7.36 -14.77 -12.36
N ILE A 19 -7.86 -14.61 -11.13
CA ILE A 19 -7.53 -13.47 -10.27
C ILE A 19 -6.09 -13.57 -9.78
N ILE A 20 -5.63 -14.77 -9.41
CA ILE A 20 -4.27 -15.04 -8.95
C ILE A 20 -3.26 -14.73 -10.05
N GLU A 21 -3.49 -15.23 -11.27
CA GLU A 21 -2.61 -14.98 -12.41
C GLU A 21 -2.58 -13.50 -12.76
N TYR A 22 -3.75 -12.87 -12.89
CA TYR A 22 -3.84 -11.43 -13.12
C TYR A 22 -3.06 -10.62 -12.07
N ALA A 23 -3.23 -10.95 -10.79
CA ALA A 23 -2.53 -10.28 -9.70
C ALA A 23 -1.02 -10.49 -9.76
N THR A 24 -0.57 -11.70 -10.09
CA THR A 24 0.85 -12.03 -10.19
C THR A 24 1.49 -11.29 -11.37
N ASP A 25 0.81 -11.29 -12.51
CA ASP A 25 1.30 -10.67 -13.75
C ASP A 25 1.42 -9.15 -13.61
N ILE A 26 0.39 -8.47 -13.09
CA ILE A 26 0.41 -7.01 -12.98
C ILE A 26 1.46 -6.51 -11.97
N LEU A 27 1.62 -7.23 -10.86
CA LEU A 27 2.64 -6.90 -9.85
C LEU A 27 4.05 -7.16 -10.37
N LYS A 28 4.24 -8.23 -11.15
CA LYS A 28 5.51 -8.54 -11.80
C LYS A 28 5.86 -7.50 -12.87
N GLU A 29 4.90 -7.07 -13.67
CA GLU A 29 5.08 -6.04 -14.70
C GLU A 29 5.47 -4.69 -14.09
N ARG A 30 4.87 -4.31 -12.95
CA ARG A 30 5.09 -3.02 -12.31
C ARG A 30 6.16 -3.03 -11.22
N ARG A 31 6.93 -4.12 -11.08
CA ARG A 31 7.90 -4.32 -9.99
C ARG A 31 8.95 -3.20 -9.83
N GLU A 32 9.42 -2.61 -10.94
CA GLU A 32 10.47 -1.59 -10.91
C GLU A 32 9.92 -0.30 -10.30
N MET A 33 8.73 0.10 -10.74
CA MET A 33 7.98 1.22 -10.16
C MET A 33 7.65 0.96 -8.67
N LEU A 34 7.21 -0.25 -8.32
CA LEU A 34 6.92 -0.61 -6.92
C LEU A 34 8.18 -0.51 -6.03
N GLU A 35 9.34 -0.86 -6.56
CA GLU A 35 10.60 -0.72 -5.84
C GLU A 35 10.99 0.76 -5.69
N ASP A 36 11.00 1.52 -6.78
CA ASP A 36 11.48 2.90 -6.81
C ASP A 36 10.63 3.85 -5.97
N TYR A 37 9.31 3.74 -6.07
CA TYR A 37 8.39 4.66 -5.38
C TYR A 37 7.97 4.17 -3.99
N PHE A 38 7.83 2.85 -3.83
CA PHE A 38 7.21 2.28 -2.62
C PHE A 38 8.12 1.35 -1.84
N SER A 39 9.37 1.16 -2.27
CA SER A 39 10.31 0.22 -1.62
C SER A 39 9.74 -1.20 -1.48
N ILE A 40 8.82 -1.59 -2.37
CA ILE A 40 8.27 -2.94 -2.47
C ILE A 40 9.07 -3.69 -3.54
N ARG A 41 10.02 -4.53 -3.12
CA ARG A 41 10.87 -5.30 -4.03
C ARG A 41 10.27 -6.68 -4.27
N LEU A 42 10.09 -7.01 -5.54
CA LEU A 42 9.76 -8.35 -6.01
C LEU A 42 10.98 -8.96 -6.71
N SER A 43 11.27 -10.22 -6.41
CA SER A 43 12.39 -10.95 -7.02
C SER A 43 12.23 -11.04 -8.54
N SER A 44 13.37 -10.95 -9.23
CA SER A 44 13.45 -11.17 -10.68
C SER A 44 13.42 -12.62 -11.11
N THR A 45 13.67 -13.54 -10.17
CA THR A 45 13.74 -14.98 -10.46
C THR A 45 12.38 -15.62 -10.27
N GLU A 46 12.00 -16.54 -11.14
CA GLU A 46 10.86 -17.43 -10.90
C GLU A 46 11.23 -18.53 -9.90
N PRO A 47 10.34 -18.88 -8.96
CA PRO A 47 9.06 -18.23 -8.67
C PRO A 47 9.23 -16.84 -8.01
N VAL A 48 8.40 -15.86 -8.41
CA VAL A 48 8.44 -14.49 -7.87
C VAL A 48 8.26 -14.49 -6.34
N ARG A 49 9.18 -13.81 -5.64
CA ARG A 49 9.18 -13.65 -4.18
C ARG A 49 9.02 -12.19 -3.81
N LEU A 50 8.31 -11.92 -2.72
CA LEU A 50 8.35 -10.64 -2.05
C LEU A 50 9.62 -10.56 -1.19
N GLU A 51 10.49 -9.59 -1.48
CA GLU A 51 11.79 -9.44 -0.82
C GLU A 51 11.77 -8.29 0.20
N THR A 52 11.06 -7.19 -0.08
CA THR A 52 10.97 -6.04 0.82
C THR A 52 9.55 -5.46 0.89
N LEU A 53 9.26 -4.80 2.02
CA LEU A 53 8.08 -3.98 2.22
C LEU A 53 8.51 -2.61 2.80
N PRO A 54 7.78 -1.52 2.50
CA PRO A 54 8.07 -0.22 3.08
C PRO A 54 7.81 -0.21 4.58
N ILE A 55 8.75 0.36 5.33
CA ILE A 55 8.55 0.71 6.74
C ILE A 55 8.07 2.15 6.76
N LEU A 56 6.77 2.34 6.98
CA LEU A 56 6.16 3.67 6.94
C LEU A 56 6.27 4.43 8.27
N LEU A 57 6.49 3.70 9.36
CA LEU A 57 6.52 4.23 10.72
C LEU A 57 7.69 3.59 11.46
N ASP A 58 8.50 4.43 12.11
CA ASP A 58 9.63 3.97 12.87
C ASP A 58 9.18 3.01 13.99
N THR A 59 9.89 1.90 14.15
CA THR A 59 9.61 0.81 15.10
C THR A 59 8.26 0.08 14.94
N TYR A 60 7.49 0.32 13.87
CA TYR A 60 6.22 -0.38 13.62
C TYR A 60 6.37 -1.46 12.54
N VAL A 61 6.07 -2.70 12.91
CA VAL A 61 5.93 -3.81 11.97
C VAL A 61 4.45 -4.17 11.88
N PRO A 62 3.80 -4.04 10.71
CA PRO A 62 2.40 -4.39 10.54
C PRO A 62 2.17 -5.89 10.74
N ASN A 63 0.94 -6.30 11.06
CA ASN A 63 0.59 -7.72 11.06
C ASN A 63 0.67 -8.28 9.64
N LEU A 64 1.62 -9.19 9.41
CA LEU A 64 1.89 -9.82 8.12
C LEU A 64 0.85 -10.88 7.74
N ASP A 65 -0.05 -11.28 8.64
CA ASP A 65 -1.18 -12.17 8.30
C ASP A 65 -2.09 -11.57 7.21
N TYR A 66 -2.11 -10.24 7.12
CA TYR A 66 -2.89 -9.50 6.12
C TYR A 66 -2.10 -9.21 4.83
N LEU A 67 -0.86 -9.68 4.73
CA LEU A 67 -0.02 -9.49 3.55
C LEU A 67 -0.64 -10.08 2.27
N PRO A 68 -1.23 -11.30 2.29
CA PRO A 68 -2.00 -11.83 1.16
C PRO A 68 -3.06 -10.85 0.65
N GLN A 69 -3.92 -10.35 1.55
CA GLN A 69 -4.97 -9.41 1.24
C GLN A 69 -4.43 -8.10 0.67
N TYR A 70 -3.34 -7.60 1.24
CA TYR A 70 -2.69 -6.37 0.78
C TYR A 70 -2.22 -6.50 -0.67
N LEU A 71 -1.53 -7.58 -1.03
CA LEU A 71 -1.04 -7.82 -2.39
C LEU A 71 -2.17 -7.95 -3.41
N LEU A 72 -3.26 -8.64 -3.02
CA LEU A 72 -4.44 -8.79 -3.89
C LEU A 72 -5.17 -7.44 -4.10
N ARG A 73 -5.22 -6.59 -3.07
CA ARG A 73 -5.75 -5.23 -3.21
C ARG A 73 -4.81 -4.33 -4.01
N LEU A 74 -3.51 -4.53 -3.92
CA LEU A 74 -2.54 -3.79 -4.70
C LEU A 74 -2.72 -4.05 -6.20
N SER A 75 -3.00 -5.30 -6.58
CA SER A 75 -3.23 -5.66 -7.98
C SER A 75 -4.58 -5.18 -8.51
N LYS A 76 -5.67 -5.31 -7.74
CA LYS A 76 -7.04 -5.00 -8.21
C LYS A 76 -7.61 -3.65 -7.79
N GLY A 77 -7.16 -3.11 -6.68
CA GLY A 77 -7.68 -1.87 -6.09
C GLY A 77 -7.09 -0.60 -6.71
N ILE A 78 -6.15 -0.77 -7.64
CA ILE A 78 -5.46 0.32 -8.32
C ILE A 78 -5.83 0.27 -9.80
N ASN A 79 -6.31 1.39 -10.33
CA ASN A 79 -6.52 1.52 -11.76
C ASN A 79 -5.18 1.77 -12.45
N TRP A 80 -4.48 0.70 -12.84
CA TRP A 80 -3.21 0.78 -13.56
C TRP A 80 -3.34 1.24 -15.02
N THR A 81 -4.57 1.40 -15.54
CA THR A 81 -4.82 1.79 -16.93
C THR A 81 -5.01 3.29 -17.12
N GLU A 82 -5.33 4.01 -16.05
CA GLU A 82 -5.25 5.46 -15.99
C GLU A 82 -3.86 5.84 -15.49
N GLU A 83 -2.84 5.64 -16.33
CA GLU A 83 -1.65 6.47 -16.19
C GLU A 83 -2.13 7.92 -16.31
N GLN A 84 -2.12 8.67 -15.20
CA GLN A 84 -2.12 10.12 -15.33
C GLN A 84 -0.82 10.46 -16.06
N GLU A 85 -0.98 10.68 -17.37
CA GLU A 85 0.05 11.20 -18.26
C GLU A 85 0.75 12.36 -17.54
N ASP A 86 2.06 12.20 -17.32
CA ASP A 86 2.98 13.27 -16.99
C ASP A 86 2.73 14.09 -15.71
N GLY A 87 2.18 13.50 -14.65
CA GLY A 87 2.27 14.07 -13.30
C GLY A 87 3.68 13.91 -12.72
N ASP A 88 4.27 15.00 -12.20
CA ASP A 88 5.56 15.00 -11.52
C ASP A 88 5.61 13.95 -10.39
N THR A 89 6.81 13.49 -10.03
CA THR A 89 7.07 12.44 -9.00
C THR A 89 6.25 12.64 -7.71
N GLU A 90 6.00 13.88 -7.30
CA GLU A 90 5.20 14.22 -6.11
C GLU A 90 3.71 13.91 -6.25
N GLU A 91 3.10 14.12 -7.43
CA GLU A 91 1.68 13.85 -7.66
C GLU A 91 1.41 12.34 -7.60
N LYS A 92 2.33 11.53 -8.12
CA LYS A 92 2.28 10.07 -8.03
C LYS A 92 2.41 9.59 -6.59
N GLN A 93 3.28 10.23 -5.80
CA GLN A 93 3.42 9.93 -4.36
C GLN A 93 2.15 10.29 -3.59
N HIS A 94 1.57 11.47 -3.83
CA HIS A 94 0.31 11.88 -3.20
C HIS A 94 -0.83 10.93 -3.56
N TRP A 95 -0.96 10.58 -4.84
CA TRP A 95 -1.97 9.63 -5.30
C TRP A 95 -1.82 8.28 -4.60
N ALA A 96 -0.60 7.77 -4.49
CA ALA A 96 -0.35 6.50 -3.82
C ALA A 96 -0.54 6.60 -2.30
N ILE A 97 -0.16 7.71 -1.65
CA ILE A 97 -0.47 7.90 -0.23
C ILE A 97 -1.98 7.83 -0.02
N GLU A 98 -2.78 8.46 -0.87
CA GLU A 98 -4.24 8.49 -0.76
C GLU A 98 -4.92 7.17 -1.13
N HIS A 99 -4.48 6.52 -2.21
CA HIS A 99 -5.21 5.38 -2.80
C HIS A 99 -4.58 4.03 -2.47
N LEU A 100 -3.26 3.99 -2.22
CA LEU A 100 -2.52 2.77 -1.89
C LEU A 100 -2.33 2.64 -0.37
N PHE A 101 -1.70 3.64 0.25
CA PHE A 101 -1.33 3.54 1.65
C PHE A 101 -2.47 3.87 2.61
N TYR A 102 -3.29 4.90 2.34
CA TYR A 102 -4.37 5.29 3.27
C TYR A 102 -5.37 4.15 3.48
N HIS A 103 -5.68 3.40 2.42
CA HIS A 103 -6.57 2.24 2.56
C HIS A 103 -5.96 1.16 3.45
N ALA A 104 -4.68 0.83 3.23
CA ALA A 104 -3.94 -0.13 4.05
C ALA A 104 -3.79 0.35 5.50
N PHE A 105 -3.43 1.60 5.72
CA PHE A 105 -3.33 2.21 7.04
C PHE A 105 -4.66 2.17 7.78
N LYS A 106 -5.77 2.53 7.12
CA LYS A 106 -7.08 2.53 7.76
C LYS A 106 -7.50 1.14 8.24
N THR A 107 -7.09 0.09 7.54
CA THR A 107 -7.52 -1.29 7.86
C THR A 107 -6.51 -2.08 8.69
N MET A 108 -5.21 -1.81 8.56
CA MET A 108 -4.13 -2.62 9.13
C MET A 108 -3.32 -1.88 10.20
N LEU A 109 -3.47 -0.56 10.35
CA LEU A 109 -2.74 0.19 11.37
C LEU A 109 -3.47 0.12 12.71
N VAL A 110 -2.87 -0.58 13.69
CA VAL A 110 -3.33 -0.53 15.08
C VAL A 110 -2.39 0.40 15.87
N PRO A 111 -2.84 1.61 16.25
CA PRO A 111 -1.94 2.61 16.81
C PRO A 111 -1.43 2.25 18.21
N SER A 112 -0.12 2.01 18.31
CA SER A 112 0.60 1.82 19.59
C SER A 112 0.67 3.12 20.40
N LYS A 113 1.03 3.04 21.69
CA LYS A 113 1.19 4.22 22.56
C LYS A 113 2.24 5.20 22.03
N HIS A 114 3.35 4.69 21.48
CA HIS A 114 4.41 5.52 20.89
C HIS A 114 3.95 6.13 19.57
N LEU A 115 3.24 5.35 18.75
CA LEU A 115 2.71 5.82 17.47
C LEU A 115 1.70 6.97 17.64
N ARG A 116 0.93 6.98 18.73
CA ARG A 116 0.08 8.14 19.07
C ARG A 116 0.85 9.47 19.22
N GLN A 117 2.15 9.42 19.56
CA GLN A 117 2.98 10.63 19.68
C GLN A 117 3.42 11.17 18.31
N ALA A 118 3.42 10.34 17.26
CA ALA A 118 3.70 10.77 15.89
C ALA A 118 2.55 11.57 15.28
N PHE A 119 1.33 11.46 15.83
CA PHE A 119 0.16 12.20 15.36
C PHE A 119 -0.05 13.47 16.18
N VAL A 120 0.07 14.63 15.53
CA VAL A 120 -0.20 15.94 16.14
C VAL A 120 -1.55 16.45 15.67
N LYS A 121 -2.46 16.75 16.61
CA LYS A 121 -3.73 17.42 16.29
C LYS A 121 -3.44 18.88 15.94
N LEU A 122 -3.49 19.22 14.65
CA LEU A 122 -3.25 20.59 14.18
C LEU A 122 -4.43 21.52 14.48
N THR A 123 -5.67 21.04 14.31
CA THR A 123 -6.88 21.84 14.50
C THR A 123 -8.11 20.97 14.82
N GLU A 124 -9.23 21.62 15.14
CA GLU A 124 -10.55 21.01 15.29
C GLU A 124 -11.58 21.81 14.51
N VAL A 125 -12.52 21.12 13.86
CA VAL A 125 -13.58 21.73 13.04
C VAL A 125 -14.37 22.79 13.82
N GLN A 126 -14.61 22.56 15.12
CA GLN A 126 -15.28 23.52 16.01
C GLN A 126 -14.50 24.83 16.19
N GLN A 127 -13.16 24.81 16.07
CA GLN A 127 -12.35 26.02 16.11
C GLN A 127 -12.32 26.73 14.76
N LEU A 128 -12.35 25.97 13.66
CA LEU A 128 -12.40 26.55 12.31
C LEU A 128 -13.71 27.31 12.08
N TYR A 129 -14.86 26.78 12.52
CA TYR A 129 -16.15 27.45 12.36
C TYR A 129 -16.32 28.75 13.17
N LYS A 130 -15.44 29.02 14.14
CA LYS A 130 -15.43 30.31 14.85
C LYS A 130 -14.79 31.44 14.05
N VAL A 131 -13.98 31.09 13.06
CA VAL A 131 -13.21 32.05 12.24
C VAL A 131 -13.78 32.12 10.83
N PHE A 132 -14.20 30.98 10.29
CA PHE A 132 -14.78 30.86 8.95
C PHE A 132 -16.30 30.69 9.05
N GLU A 133 -17.00 31.82 9.15
CA GLU A 133 -18.46 31.87 9.00
C GLU A 133 -18.84 32.02 7.52
N ARG A 134 -19.99 31.51 7.13
CA ARG A 134 -20.49 31.65 5.74
C ARG A 134 -21.03 33.07 5.56
N CYS A 135 -20.62 33.73 4.47
CA CYS A 135 -21.19 35.00 4.03
C CYS A 135 -22.67 34.86 3.64
#